data_AF-H6SIF1-F1
#
_entry.id   AF-H6SIF1-F1
#
_cell.length_a   1.000
_cell.length_b   1.000
_cell.length_c   1.000
_cell.angle_alpha   90.00
_cell.angle_beta   90.00
_cell.angle_gamma   90.00
#
_symmetry.space_group_name_H-M   'P 1'
#
loop_
_entity.id
_entity.type
_entity.pdbx_description
1 polymer ?
#
loop_
_entity_poly.entity_id
_entity_poly.type
_entity_poly.pdbx_seq_one_letter_code
_entity_poly.pdbx_strand_id
1 'polypeptide(L)'
;GWRDPARLAPFPEHGPFAGLDVPTDVTVSSQVLAEPDPGLDPHTWARLDDGTPLVTADQRDKGTVVLFHVTPDPSWSTLPLSSLFERMLVRLLSLTEGQAPLEPRADHALAPWRVMDGFGRLVAPGPGDGPLTAQDLLPDGTARVGPGLPPGLYGDDTRARAVNLAPALGPLAVIERWPDGVRPRPLSGIEHEHDLKAPLLAVALVLCVLDLLISLVLRGLIPLPRRPRLRVVSAARPLGIGLALGLGLLLVSGAPTRALEVSARDSAAALEPRLAYVLTGDPAQDRVSASALAPDRPRR
;
A
#
# COMPACT_ATOMS: atom_id res chain seq x y z
N GLY A 1 -10.95 -1.72 -46.65
CA GLY A 1 -12.07 -2.68 -46.70
C GLY A 1 -12.39 -3.08 -45.30
N TRP A 2 -13.65 -2.93 -44.87
CA TRP A 2 -14.08 -3.39 -43.55
C TRP A 2 -14.24 -4.91 -43.62
N ARG A 3 -13.43 -5.64 -42.86
CA ARG A 3 -13.69 -7.05 -42.53
C ARG A 3 -14.59 -7.05 -41.31
N ASP A 4 -15.56 -7.97 -41.28
CA ASP A 4 -16.34 -8.19 -40.08
C ASP A 4 -15.41 -8.60 -38.92
N PRO A 5 -15.65 -8.11 -37.70
CA PRO A 5 -14.85 -8.47 -36.55
C PRO A 5 -14.97 -9.97 -36.28
N ALA A 6 -13.81 -10.62 -36.16
CA ALA A 6 -13.71 -12.05 -35.91
C ALA A 6 -14.17 -12.39 -34.49
N ARG A 7 -14.66 -13.62 -34.31
CA ARG A 7 -15.13 -14.12 -33.02
C ARG A 7 -14.15 -15.14 -32.46
N LEU A 8 -14.18 -15.30 -31.15
CA LEU A 8 -13.39 -16.33 -30.50
C LEU A 8 -13.99 -17.71 -30.80
N ALA A 9 -13.15 -18.66 -31.22
CA ALA A 9 -13.56 -20.06 -31.35
C ALA A 9 -13.71 -20.71 -29.96
N PRO A 10 -14.46 -21.82 -29.84
CA PRO A 10 -14.47 -22.61 -28.61
C PRO A 10 -13.06 -23.00 -28.17
N PHE A 11 -12.81 -22.95 -26.86
CA PHE A 11 -11.52 -23.39 -26.34
C PHE A 11 -11.33 -24.91 -26.57
N PRO A 12 -10.09 -25.37 -26.83
CA PRO A 12 -9.80 -26.78 -26.94
C PRO A 12 -10.17 -27.54 -25.65
N GLU A 13 -10.51 -28.83 -25.78
CA GLU A 13 -10.83 -29.72 -24.64
C GLU A 13 -9.63 -29.95 -23.70
N HIS A 14 -8.43 -29.62 -24.16
CA HIS A 14 -7.17 -29.79 -23.43
C HIS A 14 -6.46 -28.44 -23.33
N GLY A 15 -5.85 -28.16 -22.17
CA GLY A 15 -5.15 -26.91 -21.91
C GLY A 15 -5.81 -26.06 -20.82
N PRO A 16 -5.23 -24.90 -20.50
CA PRO A 16 -5.59 -24.14 -19.29
C PRO A 16 -6.95 -23.43 -19.35
N PHE A 17 -7.50 -23.24 -20.55
CA PHE A 17 -8.79 -22.60 -20.78
C PHE A 17 -9.91 -23.58 -21.07
N ALA A 18 -9.66 -24.88 -20.97
CA ALA A 18 -10.66 -25.92 -21.22
C ALA A 18 -11.90 -25.72 -20.32
N GLY A 19 -13.09 -25.80 -20.93
CA GLY A 19 -14.37 -25.65 -20.24
C GLY A 19 -14.78 -24.21 -19.91
N LEU A 20 -14.06 -23.18 -20.38
CA LEU A 20 -14.55 -21.81 -20.31
C LEU A 20 -15.59 -21.55 -21.41
N ASP A 21 -16.71 -20.97 -21.03
CA ASP A 21 -17.72 -20.51 -21.99
C ASP A 21 -17.26 -19.24 -22.70
N VAL A 22 -17.42 -19.22 -24.03
CA VAL A 22 -17.10 -18.08 -24.90
C VAL A 22 -18.35 -17.19 -25.06
N PRO A 23 -18.36 -15.97 -24.51
CA PRO A 23 -19.48 -15.04 -24.66
C PRO A 23 -19.61 -14.51 -26.10
N THR A 24 -20.84 -14.21 -26.55
CA THR A 24 -21.11 -13.74 -27.92
C THR A 24 -20.76 -12.26 -28.15
N ASP A 25 -20.46 -11.51 -27.10
CA ASP A 25 -20.04 -10.10 -27.12
C ASP A 25 -18.51 -9.92 -27.24
N VAL A 26 -17.74 -11.03 -27.21
CA VAL A 26 -16.30 -11.00 -27.45
C VAL A 26 -16.01 -10.97 -28.95
N THR A 27 -15.38 -9.89 -29.39
CA THR A 27 -15.03 -9.64 -30.80
C THR A 27 -13.60 -9.13 -30.92
N VAL A 28 -12.95 -9.44 -32.04
CA VAL A 28 -11.59 -9.03 -32.37
C VAL A 28 -11.63 -8.30 -33.72
N SER A 29 -11.38 -6.99 -33.69
CA SER A 29 -11.41 -6.13 -34.87
C SER A 29 -10.02 -6.00 -35.52
N SER A 30 -8.96 -6.23 -34.76
CA SER A 30 -7.57 -6.20 -35.23
C SER A 30 -6.69 -7.12 -34.38
N GLN A 31 -5.69 -7.74 -35.00
CA GLN A 31 -4.76 -8.65 -34.32
C GLN A 31 -3.35 -8.48 -34.90
N VAL A 32 -2.33 -8.77 -34.08
CA VAL A 32 -0.97 -8.94 -34.58
C VAL A 32 -0.84 -10.36 -35.11
N LEU A 33 -0.71 -10.52 -36.42
CA LEU A 33 -0.45 -11.83 -37.01
C LEU A 33 1.02 -12.20 -36.80
N ALA A 34 1.26 -13.32 -36.12
CA ALA A 34 2.53 -14.03 -36.23
C ALA A 34 2.67 -14.58 -37.66
N GLU A 35 3.89 -14.63 -38.18
CA GLU A 35 4.17 -15.28 -39.44
C GLU A 35 3.80 -16.77 -39.32
N PRO A 36 3.01 -17.34 -40.25
CA PRO A 36 2.50 -18.71 -40.10
C PRO A 36 3.65 -19.71 -40.20
N ASP A 37 4.10 -20.18 -39.04
CA ASP A 37 5.07 -21.26 -38.88
C ASP A 37 4.32 -22.58 -38.61
N PRO A 38 4.60 -23.67 -39.34
CA PRO A 38 3.99 -25.00 -39.10
C PRO A 38 4.17 -25.56 -37.67
N GLY A 39 5.00 -24.94 -36.82
CA GLY A 39 5.14 -25.30 -35.40
C GLY A 39 4.15 -24.65 -34.42
N LEU A 40 3.26 -23.74 -34.84
CA LEU A 40 2.41 -22.95 -33.92
C LEU A 40 1.26 -23.71 -33.25
N ASP A 41 0.82 -24.82 -33.84
CA ASP A 41 -0.36 -25.55 -33.37
C ASP A 41 -0.25 -26.11 -31.94
N PRO A 42 0.84 -26.82 -31.55
CA PRO A 42 1.01 -27.30 -30.18
C PRO A 42 1.16 -26.17 -29.14
N HIS A 43 1.46 -24.95 -29.58
CA HIS A 43 1.68 -23.78 -28.71
C HIS A 43 0.45 -22.87 -28.60
N THR A 44 -0.65 -23.18 -29.28
CA THR A 44 -1.84 -22.33 -29.32
C THR A 44 -2.90 -22.78 -28.32
N TRP A 45 -3.24 -21.94 -27.34
CA TRP A 45 -4.24 -22.21 -26.31
C TRP A 45 -5.62 -21.64 -26.61
N ALA A 46 -5.72 -20.64 -27.48
CA ALA A 46 -7.00 -20.07 -27.93
C ALA A 46 -6.88 -19.57 -29.37
N ARG A 47 -7.99 -19.66 -30.13
CA ARG A 47 -8.06 -19.29 -31.55
C ARG A 47 -9.32 -18.48 -31.85
N LEU A 48 -9.28 -17.77 -32.97
CA LEU A 48 -10.45 -17.19 -33.59
C LEU A 48 -11.20 -18.23 -34.44
N ASP A 49 -12.43 -17.91 -34.83
CA ASP A 49 -13.28 -18.71 -35.71
C ASP A 49 -12.66 -18.99 -37.08
N ASP A 50 -11.79 -18.10 -37.56
CA ASP A 50 -11.00 -18.28 -38.78
C ASP A 50 -9.74 -19.17 -38.58
N GLY A 51 -9.51 -19.69 -37.38
CA GLY A 51 -8.39 -20.55 -37.02
C GLY A 51 -7.13 -19.81 -36.58
N THR A 52 -7.12 -18.47 -36.63
CA THR A 52 -5.95 -17.68 -36.25
C THR A 52 -5.65 -17.83 -34.75
N PRO A 53 -4.39 -18.09 -34.34
CA PRO A 53 -3.99 -18.11 -32.94
C PRO A 53 -4.23 -16.76 -32.25
N LEU A 54 -4.98 -16.77 -31.15
CA LEU A 54 -5.22 -15.58 -30.32
C LEU A 54 -4.38 -15.59 -29.04
N VAL A 55 -4.20 -16.77 -28.45
CA VAL A 55 -3.34 -16.94 -27.26
C VAL A 55 -2.37 -18.07 -27.52
N THR A 56 -1.08 -17.75 -27.43
CA THR A 56 0.02 -18.72 -27.60
C THR A 56 0.87 -18.78 -26.35
N ALA A 57 1.43 -19.95 -26.07
CA ALA A 57 2.30 -20.15 -24.93
C ALA A 57 3.54 -20.97 -25.30
N ASP A 58 4.66 -20.59 -24.71
CA ASP A 58 5.96 -21.22 -24.93
C ASP A 58 6.66 -21.46 -23.58
N GLN A 59 7.27 -22.63 -23.41
CA GLN A 59 8.02 -22.97 -22.20
C GLN A 59 9.45 -22.48 -22.33
N ARG A 60 9.90 -21.63 -21.42
CA ARG A 60 11.25 -21.06 -21.39
C ARG A 60 11.91 -21.32 -20.05
N ASP A 61 12.96 -22.14 -20.07
CA ASP A 61 13.68 -22.63 -18.90
C ASP A 61 12.74 -23.28 -17.86
N LYS A 62 12.39 -22.54 -16.80
CA LYS A 62 11.54 -22.97 -15.69
C LYS A 62 10.17 -22.28 -15.67
N GLY A 63 9.84 -21.49 -16.69
CA GLY A 63 8.62 -20.70 -16.72
C GLY A 63 7.93 -20.72 -18.08
N THR A 64 6.63 -20.43 -18.08
CA THR A 64 5.84 -20.34 -19.31
C THR A 64 5.65 -18.87 -19.69
N VAL A 65 5.99 -18.52 -20.93
CA VAL A 65 5.65 -17.22 -21.52
C VAL A 65 4.33 -17.37 -22.26
N VAL A 66 3.33 -16.58 -21.87
CA VAL A 66 2.00 -16.59 -22.48
C VAL A 66 1.78 -15.24 -23.16
N LEU A 67 1.44 -15.27 -24.44
CA LEU A 67 1.19 -14.09 -25.26
C LEU A 67 -0.26 -14.07 -25.72
N PHE A 68 -0.93 -12.94 -25.45
CA PHE A 68 -2.22 -12.61 -26.02
C PHE A 68 -1.98 -11.70 -27.23
N HIS A 69 -2.46 -12.10 -28.40
CA HIS A 69 -2.25 -11.39 -29.67
C HIS A 69 -3.23 -10.22 -29.88
N VAL A 70 -3.56 -9.53 -28.78
CA VAL A 70 -4.42 -8.34 -28.73
C VAL A 70 -3.76 -7.26 -27.87
N THR A 71 -4.15 -6.01 -28.08
CA THR A 71 -3.72 -4.92 -27.20
C THR A 71 -4.43 -5.01 -25.84
N PRO A 72 -3.84 -4.46 -24.77
CA PRO A 72 -4.48 -4.42 -23.45
C PRO A 72 -5.64 -3.43 -23.38
N ASP A 73 -5.81 -2.58 -24.39
CA ASP A 73 -6.90 -1.61 -24.51
C ASP A 73 -7.97 -2.09 -25.52
N PRO A 74 -9.21 -1.60 -25.42
CA PRO A 74 -10.31 -2.13 -26.22
C PRO A 74 -10.33 -1.68 -27.69
N SER A 75 -9.29 -0.98 -28.17
CA SER A 75 -9.28 -0.50 -29.56
C SER A 75 -9.29 -1.64 -30.58
N TRP A 76 -8.67 -2.79 -30.25
CA TRP A 76 -8.51 -3.92 -31.18
C TRP A 76 -9.37 -5.14 -30.81
N SER A 77 -9.85 -5.23 -29.57
CA SER A 77 -10.71 -6.32 -29.12
C SER A 77 -11.55 -5.93 -27.91
N THR A 78 -12.76 -6.49 -27.80
CA THR A 78 -13.56 -6.39 -26.56
C THR A 78 -13.15 -7.41 -25.49
N LEU A 79 -12.21 -8.33 -25.80
CA LEU A 79 -11.76 -9.37 -24.88
C LEU A 79 -11.25 -8.78 -23.54
N PRO A 80 -10.37 -7.76 -23.49
CA PRO A 80 -9.87 -7.22 -22.22
C PRO A 80 -10.96 -6.63 -21.30
N LEU A 81 -12.14 -6.30 -21.84
CA LEU A 81 -13.30 -5.80 -21.08
C LEU A 81 -14.25 -6.90 -20.62
N SER A 82 -14.03 -8.14 -21.05
CA SER A 82 -14.94 -9.26 -20.80
C SER A 82 -14.62 -10.00 -19.50
N SER A 83 -15.65 -10.58 -18.88
CA SER A 83 -15.48 -11.52 -17.76
C SER A 83 -14.72 -12.80 -18.18
N LEU A 84 -14.72 -13.13 -19.48
CA LEU A 84 -13.93 -14.22 -20.00
C LEU A 84 -12.43 -13.96 -19.80
N PHE A 85 -11.94 -12.75 -20.07
CA PHE A 85 -10.54 -12.42 -19.91
C PHE A 85 -10.08 -12.50 -18.46
N GLU A 86 -10.90 -12.02 -17.51
CA GLU A 86 -10.67 -12.22 -16.08
C GLU A 86 -10.53 -13.71 -15.74
N ARG A 87 -11.46 -14.55 -16.20
CA ARG A 87 -11.42 -16.01 -15.97
C ARG A 87 -10.17 -16.64 -16.59
N MET A 88 -9.75 -16.20 -17.78
CA MET A 88 -8.51 -16.66 -18.40
C MET A 88 -7.30 -16.29 -17.55
N LEU A 89 -7.20 -15.06 -17.05
CA LEU A 89 -6.11 -14.63 -16.16
C LEU A 89 -6.08 -15.45 -14.87
N VAL A 90 -7.23 -15.69 -14.23
CA VAL A 90 -7.33 -16.54 -13.03
C VAL A 90 -6.83 -17.97 -13.32
N ARG A 91 -7.18 -18.54 -14.48
CA ARG A 91 -6.65 -19.84 -14.90
C ARG A 91 -5.14 -19.81 -15.10
N LEU A 92 -4.59 -18.77 -15.73
CA LEU A 92 -3.14 -18.63 -15.87
C LEU A 92 -2.45 -18.51 -14.51
N LEU A 93 -2.99 -17.74 -13.57
CA LEU A 93 -2.46 -17.65 -12.21
C LEU A 93 -2.47 -19.01 -11.52
N SER A 94 -3.47 -19.86 -11.76
CA SER A 94 -3.45 -21.23 -11.21
C SER A 94 -2.34 -22.12 -11.78
N LEU A 95 -1.86 -21.84 -13.00
CA LEU A 95 -0.70 -22.51 -13.60
C LEU A 95 0.62 -22.01 -13.03
N THR A 96 0.65 -20.80 -12.46
CA THR A 96 1.90 -20.19 -11.99
C THR A 96 2.52 -20.88 -10.79
N GLU A 97 1.89 -21.95 -10.25
CA GLU A 97 2.37 -22.74 -9.11
C GLU A 97 3.34 -21.93 -8.24
N GLY A 98 2.78 -20.97 -7.49
CA GLY A 98 3.23 -20.87 -6.11
C GLY A 98 2.98 -22.26 -5.55
N GLN A 99 4.05 -23.07 -5.49
CA GLN A 99 4.01 -24.50 -5.18
C GLN A 99 2.97 -24.74 -4.10
N ALA A 100 1.97 -25.58 -4.40
CA ALA A 100 0.85 -25.82 -3.47
C ALA A 100 1.41 -25.95 -2.05
N PRO A 101 0.86 -25.22 -1.06
CA PRO A 101 1.38 -25.25 0.30
C PRO A 101 1.58 -26.69 0.74
N LEU A 102 2.71 -26.95 1.42
CA LEU A 102 2.95 -28.28 1.96
C LEU A 102 1.75 -28.68 2.83
N GLU A 103 1.14 -29.81 2.52
CA GLU A 103 0.08 -30.39 3.33
C GLU A 103 0.71 -31.42 4.28
N PRO A 104 0.50 -31.29 5.61
CA PRO A 104 0.94 -32.29 6.55
C PRO A 104 0.14 -33.58 6.29
N ARG A 105 0.84 -34.71 6.30
CA ARG A 105 0.26 -36.05 6.16
C ARG A 105 0.43 -36.83 7.46
N ALA A 106 -0.26 -37.96 7.59
CA ALA A 106 -0.18 -38.80 8.78
C ALA A 106 1.26 -39.25 9.11
N ASP A 107 2.10 -39.38 8.09
CA ASP A 107 3.51 -39.78 8.13
C ASP A 107 4.49 -38.61 7.98
N HIS A 108 4.00 -37.38 7.73
CA HIS A 108 4.84 -36.22 7.45
C HIS A 108 4.28 -34.95 8.09
N ALA A 109 4.78 -34.63 9.28
CA ALA A 109 4.49 -33.36 9.95
C ALA A 109 5.41 -32.24 9.43
N LEU A 110 4.89 -31.02 9.39
CA LEU A 110 5.64 -29.85 8.94
C LEU A 110 6.26 -29.14 10.14
N ALA A 111 7.58 -29.03 10.16
CA ALA A 111 8.29 -28.30 11.22
C ALA A 111 7.97 -26.80 11.15
N PRO A 112 7.93 -26.08 12.28
CA PRO A 112 7.76 -24.64 12.25
C PRO A 112 9.01 -23.99 11.64
N TRP A 113 8.84 -23.17 10.61
CA TRP A 113 9.92 -22.43 9.98
C TRP A 113 10.02 -20.99 10.51
N ARG A 114 8.86 -20.35 10.69
CA ARG A 114 8.69 -19.04 11.30
C ARG A 114 7.39 -19.01 12.09
N VAL A 115 7.42 -18.52 13.32
CA VAL A 115 6.22 -18.38 14.16
C VAL A 115 5.94 -16.91 14.42
N MET A 116 4.68 -16.56 14.61
CA MET A 116 4.25 -15.20 14.89
C MET A 116 4.25 -14.96 16.40
N ASP A 117 4.96 -13.93 16.85
CA ASP A 117 4.96 -13.51 18.25
C ASP A 117 3.68 -12.73 18.62
N GLY A 118 3.52 -12.40 19.91
CA GLY A 118 2.36 -11.63 20.40
C GLY A 118 2.25 -10.19 19.87
N PHE A 119 3.25 -9.71 19.13
CA PHE A 119 3.25 -8.41 18.45
C PHE A 119 3.01 -8.53 16.94
N GLY A 120 2.74 -9.74 16.44
CA GLY A 120 2.49 -9.99 15.02
C GLY A 120 3.75 -10.10 14.16
N ARG A 121 4.94 -10.27 14.75
CA ARG A 121 6.20 -10.42 14.01
C ARG A 121 6.55 -11.89 13.81
N LEU A 122 7.04 -12.24 12.62
CA LEU A 122 7.59 -13.56 12.35
C LEU A 122 8.99 -13.69 12.95
N VAL A 123 9.15 -14.62 13.88
CA VAL A 123 10.37 -14.93 14.61
C VAL A 123 10.78 -16.39 14.40
N ALA A 124 12.02 -16.73 14.80
CA ALA A 124 12.46 -18.12 14.82
C ALA A 124 11.63 -18.92 15.85
N PRO A 125 11.29 -20.18 15.56
CA PRO A 125 10.54 -21.03 16.47
C PRO A 125 11.32 -21.29 17.77
N GLY A 126 10.59 -21.28 18.88
CA GLY A 126 11.08 -21.65 20.20
C GLY A 126 10.92 -23.15 20.49
N PRO A 127 11.44 -23.62 21.64
CA PRO A 127 11.39 -25.04 22.03
C PRO A 127 9.97 -25.55 22.33
N GLY A 128 8.98 -24.66 22.49
CA GLY A 128 7.58 -25.01 22.72
C GLY A 128 6.74 -25.10 21.44
N ASP A 129 7.29 -24.72 20.29
CA ASP A 129 6.54 -24.67 19.04
C ASP A 129 6.61 -26.04 18.35
N GLY A 130 5.50 -26.77 18.43
CA GLY A 130 5.35 -28.09 17.84
C GLY A 130 5.18 -28.04 16.32
N PRO A 131 5.39 -29.18 15.63
CA PRO A 131 5.15 -29.28 14.20
C PRO A 131 3.64 -29.30 13.89
N LEU A 132 3.28 -28.85 12.69
CA LEU A 132 1.91 -28.96 12.17
C LEU A 132 1.68 -30.39 11.65
N THR A 133 0.70 -31.09 12.19
CA THR A 133 0.32 -32.45 11.79
C THR A 133 -1.03 -32.47 11.06
N ALA A 134 -1.35 -33.58 10.39
CA ALA A 134 -2.66 -33.76 9.75
C ALA A 134 -3.82 -33.76 10.77
N GLN A 135 -3.57 -34.09 12.03
CA GLN A 135 -4.60 -34.09 13.08
C GLN A 135 -4.95 -32.69 13.58
N ASP A 136 -4.05 -31.73 13.36
CA ASP A 136 -4.28 -30.32 13.70
C ASP A 136 -5.17 -29.62 12.68
N LEU A 137 -5.42 -30.25 11.53
CA LEU A 137 -6.28 -29.71 10.49
C LEU A 137 -7.76 -29.95 10.80
N LEU A 138 -8.53 -28.87 10.63
CA LEU A 138 -9.98 -28.85 10.71
C LEU A 138 -10.60 -29.27 9.35
N PRO A 139 -11.89 -29.66 9.30
CA PRO A 139 -12.55 -30.10 8.07
C PRO A 139 -12.59 -29.04 6.95
N ASP A 140 -12.46 -27.76 7.31
CA ASP A 140 -12.39 -26.62 6.39
C ASP A 140 -10.96 -26.36 5.85
N GLY A 141 -9.98 -27.19 6.25
CA GLY A 141 -8.58 -27.05 5.86
C GLY A 141 -7.80 -26.02 6.67
N THR A 142 -8.38 -25.43 7.72
CA THR A 142 -7.65 -24.54 8.63
C THR A 142 -6.93 -25.36 9.72
N ALA A 143 -5.90 -24.79 10.33
CA ALA A 143 -5.18 -25.45 11.43
C ALA A 143 -5.66 -24.93 12.79
N ARG A 144 -5.75 -25.82 13.78
CA ARG A 144 -6.12 -25.48 15.16
C ARG A 144 -4.96 -24.81 15.88
N VAL A 145 -4.99 -23.48 15.93
CA VAL A 145 -3.96 -22.66 16.59
C VAL A 145 -4.02 -22.80 18.11
N GLY A 146 -2.85 -22.92 18.77
CA GLY A 146 -2.75 -23.01 20.22
C GLY A 146 -1.33 -22.74 20.74
N PRO A 147 -1.09 -22.79 22.07
CA PRO A 147 0.23 -22.49 22.66
C PRO A 147 1.36 -23.42 22.18
N GLY A 148 1.04 -24.66 21.80
CA GLY A 148 2.00 -25.62 21.22
C GLY A 148 2.03 -25.61 19.69
N LEU A 149 1.19 -24.81 19.03
CA LEU A 149 1.13 -24.67 17.58
C LEU A 149 0.75 -23.21 17.26
N PRO A 150 1.69 -22.26 17.41
CA PRO A 150 1.42 -20.84 17.18
C PRO A 150 1.13 -20.54 15.70
N PRO A 151 0.49 -19.41 15.39
CA PRO A 151 0.31 -18.98 14.00
C PRO A 151 1.69 -18.71 13.36
N GLY A 152 1.85 -19.00 12.08
CA GLY A 152 3.17 -18.96 11.44
C GLY A 152 3.25 -19.66 10.08
N LEU A 153 4.47 -19.93 9.64
CA LEU A 153 4.84 -20.67 8.44
C LEU A 153 5.48 -22.00 8.84
N TYR A 154 4.92 -23.11 8.35
CA TYR A 154 5.34 -24.47 8.66
C TYR A 154 5.82 -25.20 7.40
N GLY A 155 7.02 -25.78 7.45
CA GLY A 155 7.72 -26.39 6.32
C GLY A 155 9.19 -25.99 6.32
N ASP A 156 9.67 -25.56 5.16
CA ASP A 156 11.03 -25.08 4.93
C ASP A 156 11.03 -23.67 4.28
N ASP A 157 12.20 -23.17 3.91
CA ASP A 157 12.36 -21.84 3.32
C ASP A 157 11.92 -21.73 1.86
N THR A 158 11.77 -22.87 1.18
CA THR A 158 11.33 -22.95 -0.21
C THR A 158 9.83 -23.24 -0.34
N ARG A 159 9.27 -23.97 0.62
CA ARG A 159 7.88 -24.40 0.69
C ARG A 159 7.41 -24.34 2.13
N ALA A 160 6.39 -23.52 2.38
CA ALA A 160 5.75 -23.47 3.69
C ALA A 160 4.24 -23.32 3.56
N ARG A 161 3.52 -23.88 4.54
CA ARG A 161 2.10 -23.63 4.75
C ARG A 161 1.90 -22.55 5.80
N ALA A 162 1.03 -21.60 5.48
CA ALA A 162 0.61 -20.57 6.41
C ALA A 162 -0.47 -21.10 7.36
N VAL A 163 -0.22 -20.95 8.65
CA VAL A 163 -1.18 -21.18 9.75
C VAL A 163 -1.60 -19.81 10.27
N ASN A 164 -2.83 -19.42 9.97
CA ASN A 164 -3.36 -18.10 10.30
C ASN A 164 -4.17 -18.13 11.59
N LEU A 165 -4.09 -17.05 12.37
CA LEU A 165 -4.91 -16.86 13.57
C LEU A 165 -6.35 -16.47 13.23
N ALA A 166 -6.58 -15.78 12.11
CA ALA A 166 -7.87 -15.18 11.77
C ALA A 166 -9.06 -16.14 11.77
N PRO A 167 -8.99 -17.39 11.24
CA PRO A 167 -10.12 -18.32 11.30
C PRO A 167 -10.50 -18.74 12.71
N ALA A 168 -9.54 -18.72 13.65
CA ALA A 168 -9.79 -19.00 15.06
C ALA A 168 -10.31 -17.78 15.83
N LEU A 169 -10.17 -16.58 15.28
CA LEU A 169 -10.77 -15.38 15.85
C LEU A 169 -12.25 -15.35 15.45
N GLY A 170 -13.11 -15.37 16.45
CA GLY A 170 -14.53 -15.08 16.24
C GLY A 170 -14.75 -13.66 15.69
N PRO A 171 -16.00 -13.29 15.40
CA PRO A 171 -16.32 -11.92 15.01
C PRO A 171 -15.77 -10.93 16.06
N LEU A 172 -15.16 -9.85 15.58
CA LEU A 172 -14.64 -8.80 16.45
C LEU A 172 -15.81 -8.21 17.25
N ALA A 173 -15.75 -8.35 18.57
CA ALA A 173 -16.73 -7.75 19.47
C ALA A 173 -16.28 -6.33 19.85
N VAL A 174 -17.23 -5.40 19.91
CA VAL A 174 -16.97 -4.06 20.43
C VAL A 174 -16.67 -4.17 21.92
N ILE A 175 -15.60 -3.50 22.38
CA ILE A 175 -15.30 -3.40 23.81
C ILE A 175 -16.30 -2.41 24.42
N GLU A 176 -17.34 -2.92 25.07
CA GLU A 176 -18.39 -2.08 25.69
C GLU A 176 -17.95 -1.43 27.01
N ARG A 177 -17.07 -2.10 27.76
CA ARG A 177 -16.56 -1.60 29.05
C ARG A 177 -15.06 -1.76 29.13
N TRP A 178 -14.38 -0.65 29.33
CA TRP A 178 -12.95 -0.61 29.60
C TRP A 178 -12.69 -0.89 31.08
N PRO A 179 -11.60 -1.59 31.45
CA PRO A 179 -11.20 -1.79 32.83
C PRO A 179 -11.00 -0.46 33.58
N ASP A 180 -11.20 -0.47 34.90
CA ASP A 180 -10.94 0.71 35.73
C ASP A 180 -9.50 1.21 35.55
N GLY A 181 -9.35 2.51 35.28
CA GLY A 181 -8.06 3.13 34.99
C GLY A 181 -7.71 3.23 33.50
N VAL A 182 -8.46 2.58 32.60
CA VAL A 182 -8.28 2.74 31.15
C VAL A 182 -9.22 3.81 30.63
N ARG A 183 -8.66 4.93 30.16
CA ARG A 183 -9.43 5.96 29.44
C ARG A 183 -9.23 5.75 27.93
N PRO A 184 -10.27 5.31 27.19
CA PRO A 184 -10.16 5.20 25.74
C PRO A 184 -9.89 6.59 25.15
N ARG A 185 -8.81 6.71 24.38
CA ARG A 185 -8.52 7.90 23.58
C ARG A 185 -8.87 7.56 22.13
N PRO A 186 -9.93 8.15 21.55
CA PRO A 186 -10.26 7.91 20.16
C PRO A 186 -9.10 8.37 19.27
N LEU A 187 -8.78 7.60 18.23
CA LEU A 187 -7.83 8.00 17.20
C LEU A 187 -8.40 9.14 16.33
N SER A 188 -9.72 9.18 16.20
CA SER A 188 -10.49 10.28 15.61
C SER A 188 -10.53 11.45 16.61
N GLY A 189 -9.48 12.27 16.56
CA GLY A 189 -9.31 13.39 17.49
C GLY A 189 -7.86 13.55 17.93
N ILE A 190 -6.91 13.36 17.01
CA ILE A 190 -5.61 14.02 17.15
C ILE A 190 -5.98 15.49 17.40
N GLU A 191 -5.65 15.97 18.59
CA GLU A 191 -6.03 17.30 19.05
C GLU A 191 -5.71 18.32 17.96
N HIS A 192 -6.65 19.25 17.76
CA HIS A 192 -6.62 20.21 16.67
C HIS A 192 -5.20 20.74 16.48
N GLU A 193 -4.60 20.45 15.32
CA GLU A 193 -3.32 21.03 14.96
C GLU A 193 -3.51 22.55 14.99
N HIS A 194 -2.94 23.20 16.01
CA HIS A 194 -3.07 24.63 16.16
C HIS A 194 -2.22 25.28 15.07
N ASP A 195 -2.86 25.99 14.14
CA ASP A 195 -2.16 26.74 13.10
C ASP A 195 -1.39 27.93 13.73
N LEU A 196 -0.14 27.66 14.11
CA LEU A 196 0.77 28.65 14.69
C LEU A 196 1.42 29.55 13.62
N LYS A 197 1.25 29.24 12.33
CA LYS A 197 1.89 30.00 11.24
C LYS A 197 1.41 31.44 11.22
N ALA A 198 0.09 31.63 11.29
CA ALA A 198 -0.53 32.95 11.29
C ALA A 198 -0.07 33.83 12.48
N PRO A 199 -0.13 33.39 13.75
CA PRO A 199 0.32 34.20 14.88
C PRO A 199 1.84 34.46 14.85
N LEU A 200 2.66 33.49 14.43
CA LEU A 200 4.12 33.69 14.29
C LEU A 200 4.46 34.73 13.22
N LEU A 201 3.80 34.70 12.06
CA LEU A 201 3.99 35.70 11.01
C LEU A 201 3.53 37.09 11.46
N ALA A 202 2.43 37.18 12.22
CA ALA A 202 1.97 38.45 12.78
C ALA A 202 3.00 39.04 13.76
N VAL A 203 3.55 38.22 14.66
CA VAL A 203 4.61 38.64 15.59
C VAL A 203 5.88 39.06 14.84
N ALA A 204 6.30 38.29 13.83
CA ALA A 204 7.46 38.62 13.00
C ALA A 204 7.30 39.96 12.26
N LEU A 205 6.11 40.23 11.72
CA LEU A 205 5.80 41.50 11.06
C LEU A 205 5.88 42.69 12.02
N VAL A 206 5.31 42.55 13.23
CA VAL A 206 5.36 43.60 14.26
C VAL A 206 6.80 43.89 14.67
N LEU A 207 7.62 42.86 14.87
CA LEU A 207 9.04 43.02 15.17
C LEU A 207 9.80 43.73 14.04
N CYS A 208 9.50 43.41 12.79
CA CYS A 208 10.11 44.06 11.61
C CYS A 208 9.75 45.55 11.52
N VAL A 209 8.49 45.91 11.79
CA VAL A 209 8.05 47.31 11.84
C VAL A 209 8.75 48.06 12.99
N LEU A 210 8.86 47.44 14.16
CA LEU A 210 9.57 48.02 15.30
C LEU A 210 11.05 48.25 14.99
N ASP A 211 11.73 47.28 14.38
CA ASP A 211 13.13 47.40 13.97
C ASP A 211 13.34 48.54 12.94
N LEU A 212 12.42 48.67 11.98
CA LEU A 212 12.44 49.77 11.01
C LEU A 212 12.27 51.13 11.70
N LEU A 213 11.31 51.26 12.63
CA LEU A 213 11.09 52.49 13.38
C LEU A 213 12.30 52.85 14.24
N ILE A 214 12.87 51.89 14.97
CA ILE A 214 14.08 52.08 15.78
C ILE A 214 15.25 52.51 14.88
N SER A 215 15.44 51.85 13.75
CA SER A 215 16.47 52.20 12.76
C SER A 215 16.28 53.62 12.21
N LEU A 216 15.05 54.05 11.98
CA LEU A 216 14.73 55.39 11.48
C LEU A 216 14.98 56.48 12.54
N VAL A 217 14.68 56.20 13.80
CA VAL A 217 14.99 57.07 14.95
C VAL A 217 16.50 57.18 15.14
N LEU A 218 17.25 56.07 15.13
CA LEU A 218 18.70 56.06 15.28
C LEU A 218 19.43 56.78 14.14
N ARG A 219 18.87 56.76 12.93
CA ARG A 219 19.36 57.52 11.77
C ARG A 219 18.98 59.00 11.80
N GLY A 220 18.15 59.43 12.76
CA GLY A 220 17.72 60.83 12.91
C GLY A 220 16.72 61.29 11.86
N LEU A 221 16.05 60.36 11.16
CA LEU A 221 15.09 60.63 10.10
C LEU A 221 13.67 60.92 10.63
N ILE A 222 13.40 60.60 11.90
CA ILE A 222 12.18 61.02 12.61
C ILE A 222 12.52 62.21 13.51
N PRO A 223 11.88 63.39 13.33
CA PRO A 223 12.07 64.52 14.22
C PRO A 223 11.32 64.26 15.53
N LEU A 224 11.95 63.55 16.47
CA LEU A 224 11.45 63.53 17.84
C LEU A 224 11.62 64.92 18.46
N PRO A 225 10.64 65.42 19.25
CA PRO A 225 10.77 66.68 19.96
C PRO A 225 12.03 66.62 20.82
N ARG A 226 12.94 67.57 20.55
CA ARG A 226 14.27 67.69 21.14
C ARG A 226 14.18 67.66 22.67
N ARG A 227 14.45 66.50 23.28
CA ARG A 227 14.95 66.49 24.66
C ARG A 227 16.37 67.09 24.63
N PRO A 228 16.74 67.94 25.60
CA PRO A 228 18.05 68.58 25.61
C PRO A 228 19.14 67.52 25.58
N ARG A 229 20.15 67.79 24.75
CA ARG A 229 21.28 66.93 24.38
C ARG A 229 21.84 66.16 25.60
N LEU A 230 21.46 64.89 25.74
CA LEU A 230 22.33 63.93 26.40
C LEU A 230 23.47 63.66 25.42
N ARG A 231 24.64 64.21 25.75
CA ARG A 231 25.94 63.80 25.18
C ARG A 231 26.06 62.29 25.39
N VAL A 232 25.65 61.50 24.42
CA VAL A 232 26.04 60.10 24.34
C VAL A 232 27.50 60.13 23.91
N VAL A 233 28.37 59.98 24.91
CA VAL A 233 29.79 59.72 24.73
C VAL A 233 29.95 58.58 23.73
N SER A 234 30.72 58.87 22.69
CA SER A 234 31.13 57.99 21.60
C SER A 234 32.05 56.85 22.07
N ALA A 235 31.63 56.07 23.06
CA ALA A 235 32.39 54.94 23.60
C ALA A 235 31.58 53.64 23.80
N ALA A 236 30.25 53.65 23.64
CA ALA A 236 29.42 52.45 23.87
C ALA A 236 28.91 51.79 22.57
N ARG A 237 29.57 52.02 21.44
CA ARG A 237 29.18 51.48 20.13
C ARG A 237 29.37 49.95 19.95
N PRO A 238 30.20 49.21 20.72
CA PRO A 238 30.25 47.76 20.57
C PRO A 238 29.29 46.97 21.48
N LEU A 239 28.73 47.58 22.54
CA LEU A 239 27.94 46.82 23.54
C LEU A 239 26.47 46.58 23.11
N GLY A 240 25.87 47.52 22.38
CA GLY A 240 24.48 47.40 21.91
C GLY A 240 24.30 46.40 20.76
N ILE A 241 25.29 46.29 19.88
CA ILE A 241 25.30 45.29 18.79
C ILE A 241 25.53 43.89 19.37
N GLY A 242 26.40 43.76 20.39
CA GLY A 242 26.66 42.48 21.06
C GLY A 242 25.45 41.89 21.80
N LEU A 243 24.62 42.72 22.43
CA LEU A 243 23.42 42.25 23.15
C LEU A 243 22.28 41.87 22.20
N ALA A 244 22.10 42.61 21.10
CA ALA A 244 21.12 42.26 20.06
C ALA A 244 21.51 41.00 19.29
N LEU A 245 22.80 40.80 19.00
CA LEU A 245 23.30 39.56 18.39
C LEU A 245 23.24 38.38 19.37
N GLY A 246 23.49 38.60 20.66
CA GLY A 246 23.41 37.58 21.71
C GLY A 246 21.99 37.09 21.99
N LEU A 247 20.99 37.98 21.96
CA LEU A 247 19.58 37.60 22.13
C LEU A 247 19.01 36.92 20.89
N GLY A 248 19.43 37.32 19.68
CA GLY A 248 19.09 36.63 18.43
C GLY A 248 19.68 35.22 18.35
N LEU A 249 20.90 35.01 18.88
CA LEU A 249 21.53 33.69 18.91
C LEU A 249 20.90 32.74 19.94
N LEU A 250 20.34 33.26 21.04
CA LEU A 250 19.59 32.46 22.02
C LEU A 250 18.21 32.00 21.54
N LEU A 251 17.58 32.74 20.61
CA LEU A 251 16.30 32.34 20.00
C LEU A 251 16.48 31.39 18.80
N VAL A 252 17.68 31.35 18.20
CA VAL A 252 18.04 30.43 17.10
C VAL A 252 18.69 29.13 17.59
N SER A 253 19.19 29.09 18.83
CA SER A 253 19.61 27.83 19.48
C SER A 253 18.39 27.05 19.94
N GLY A 254 17.62 26.57 18.96
CA GLY A 254 16.73 25.45 19.14
C GLY A 254 17.51 24.32 19.80
N ALA A 255 16.95 23.78 20.89
CA ALA A 255 17.42 22.52 21.44
C ALA A 255 17.61 21.51 20.29
N PRO A 256 18.59 20.60 20.35
CA PRO A 256 18.67 19.54 19.37
C PRO A 256 17.40 18.71 19.50
N THR A 257 16.40 19.01 18.67
CA THR A 257 15.33 18.08 18.36
C THR A 257 16.06 16.92 17.74
N ARG A 258 16.20 15.84 18.52
CA ARG A 258 16.43 14.53 17.94
C ARG A 258 15.23 14.27 17.06
N ALA A 259 15.36 14.61 15.77
CA ALA A 259 14.59 13.95 14.74
C ALA A 259 14.80 12.46 15.02
N LEU A 260 13.70 11.74 15.30
CA LEU A 260 13.73 10.31 15.10
C LEU A 260 14.23 10.13 13.68
N GLU A 261 15.34 9.42 13.51
CA GLU A 261 15.73 8.93 12.19
C GLU A 261 14.61 7.98 11.77
N VAL A 262 13.66 8.53 11.03
CA VAL A 262 12.68 7.77 10.28
C VAL A 262 13.50 6.95 9.29
N SER A 263 13.56 5.64 9.54
CA SER A 263 14.26 4.70 8.67
C SER A 263 13.80 4.91 7.24
N ALA A 264 14.70 4.79 6.25
CA ALA A 264 14.34 4.86 4.83
C ALA A 264 13.21 3.88 4.44
N ARG A 265 12.98 2.82 5.23
CA ARG A 265 11.81 1.93 5.12
C ARG A 265 10.50 2.58 5.57
N ASP A 266 10.51 3.36 6.64
CA ASP A 266 9.32 4.05 7.17
C ASP A 266 8.88 5.19 6.24
N SER A 267 9.85 5.83 5.56
CA SER A 267 9.58 6.82 4.51
C SER A 267 8.92 6.21 3.27
N ALA A 268 9.34 4.99 2.87
CA ALA A 268 8.75 4.29 1.74
C ALA A 268 7.33 3.80 2.01
N ALA A 269 7.01 3.41 3.26
CA ALA A 269 5.67 3.02 3.67
C ALA A 269 4.69 4.22 3.74
N ALA A 270 5.18 5.42 4.02
CA ALA A 270 4.38 6.64 4.08
C ALA A 270 4.00 7.22 2.69
N LEU A 271 4.71 6.80 1.64
CA LEU A 271 4.51 7.32 0.27
C LEU A 271 3.36 6.64 -0.49
N GLU A 272 2.86 5.50 0.00
CA GLU A 272 1.67 4.82 -0.53
C GLU A 272 0.60 4.67 0.55
N PRO A 273 -0.30 5.67 0.73
CA PRO A 273 -1.42 5.51 1.65
C PRO A 273 -2.36 4.40 1.15
N ARG A 274 -2.37 3.26 1.85
CA ARG A 274 -3.34 2.17 1.66
C ARG A 274 -4.46 2.32 2.68
N LEU A 275 -5.53 2.97 2.26
CA LEU A 275 -6.72 3.15 3.07
C LEU A 275 -7.71 2.00 2.80
N ALA A 276 -8.31 1.46 3.85
CA ALA A 276 -9.43 0.51 3.77
C ALA A 276 -10.52 0.94 4.75
N TYR A 277 -11.77 0.51 4.52
CA TYR A 277 -12.88 0.71 5.46
C TYR A 277 -13.48 -0.64 5.85
N VAL A 278 -14.08 -0.69 7.04
CA VAL A 278 -14.73 -1.89 7.58
C VAL A 278 -16.22 -1.81 7.27
N LEU A 279 -16.79 -2.90 6.76
CA LEU A 279 -18.24 -3.01 6.56
C LEU A 279 -18.92 -3.26 7.91
N THR A 280 -19.76 -2.30 8.31
CA THR A 280 -20.48 -2.32 9.59
C THR A 280 -21.85 -2.97 9.48
N GLY A 281 -22.35 -3.21 8.26
CA GLY A 281 -23.68 -3.76 8.00
C GLY A 281 -24.78 -2.70 7.95
N ASP A 282 -24.45 -1.43 8.23
CA ASP A 282 -25.31 -0.28 7.98
C ASP A 282 -24.95 0.38 6.62
N PRO A 283 -25.84 0.31 5.61
CA PRO A 283 -25.57 0.80 4.26
C PRO A 283 -25.47 2.34 4.17
N ALA A 284 -25.90 3.10 5.18
CA ALA A 284 -25.70 4.55 5.22
C ALA A 284 -24.27 4.88 5.68
N GLN A 285 -23.81 4.23 6.74
CA GLN A 285 -22.50 4.46 7.34
C GLN A 285 -21.35 3.90 6.48
N ASP A 286 -21.57 2.75 5.84
CA ASP A 286 -20.62 2.14 4.90
C ASP A 286 -20.43 3.01 3.64
N ARG A 287 -21.50 3.69 3.18
CA ARG A 287 -21.44 4.57 2.01
C ARG A 287 -20.68 5.86 2.28
N VAL A 288 -20.89 6.46 3.46
CA VAL A 288 -20.14 7.64 3.88
C VAL A 288 -18.67 7.29 4.03
N SER A 289 -18.35 6.17 4.68
CA SER A 289 -16.97 5.69 4.84
C SER A 289 -16.31 5.41 3.49
N ALA A 290 -17.00 4.73 2.56
CA ALA A 290 -16.50 4.47 1.21
C ALA A 290 -16.25 5.76 0.40
N SER A 291 -17.13 6.76 0.53
CA SER A 291 -16.98 8.04 -0.17
C SER A 291 -15.80 8.87 0.33
N ALA A 292 -15.40 8.74 1.60
CA ALA A 292 -14.24 9.41 2.17
C ALA A 292 -12.89 8.85 1.69
N LEU A 293 -12.88 7.64 1.11
CA LEU A 293 -11.70 6.99 0.55
C LEU A 293 -11.47 7.27 -0.95
N ALA A 294 -12.43 7.87 -1.65
CA ALA A 294 -12.28 8.17 -3.07
C ALA A 294 -11.35 9.38 -3.27
N PRO A 295 -10.19 9.24 -3.95
CA PRO A 295 -9.32 10.37 -4.21
C PRO A 295 -10.02 11.38 -5.14
N ASP A 296 -10.13 12.62 -4.68
CA ASP A 296 -10.63 13.75 -5.48
C ASP A 296 -9.66 13.97 -6.65
N ARG A 297 -10.02 13.47 -7.84
CA ARG A 297 -9.23 13.70 -9.05
C ARG A 297 -9.46 15.16 -9.48
N PRO A 298 -8.40 15.99 -9.60
CA PRO A 298 -8.57 17.32 -10.13
C PRO A 298 -9.06 17.21 -11.58
N ARG A 299 -10.23 17.81 -11.83
CA ARG A 299 -10.75 17.99 -13.19
C ARG A 299 -9.72 18.76 -14.00
N ARG A 300 -9.19 18.13 -15.05
CA ARG A 300 -8.50 18.82 -16.14
C ARG A 300 -9.49 19.19 -17.22
#